data_AF-A0A6J4UHI1-F1
#
_entry.id   AF-A0A6J4UHI1-F1
#
_cell.length_a   1.000
_cell.length_b   1.000
_cell.length_c   1.000
_cell.angle_alpha   90.00
_cell.angle_beta   90.00
_cell.angle_gamma   90.00
#
_symmetry.space_group_name_H-M   'P 1'
#
loop_
_entity.id
_entity.type
_entity.pdbx_description
1 polymer ?
#
loop_
_entity_poly.entity_id
_entity_poly.type
_entity_poly.pdbx_seq_one_letter_code
_entity_poly.pdbx_strand_id
1 'polypeptide(L)' 'NVRLLETESGGSDGGGSRLTAEARDLVRRFRRVTAGVSELVEARFQAEFGESP' A
#
# COMPACT_ATOMS: atom_id res chain seq x y z
N ASN A 1 -2.91 -20.39 4.20
CA ASN A 1 -3.56 -19.15 4.69
C ASN A 1 -2.50 -18.42 5.52
N VAL A 2 -2.03 -17.24 5.08
CA VAL A 2 -0.97 -16.49 5.79
C VAL A 2 -1.63 -15.51 6.75
N ARG A 3 -1.27 -15.56 8.04
CA ARG A 3 -1.78 -14.62 9.04
C ARG A 3 -1.07 -13.28 8.84
N LEU A 4 -1.86 -12.21 8.66
CA LEU A 4 -1.33 -10.87 8.36
C LEU A 4 -1.39 -9.91 9.55
N LEU A 5 -2.15 -10.28 10.58
CA LEU A 5 -2.33 -9.49 11.80
C LEU A 5 -2.03 -10.37 13.02
N GLU A 6 -1.24 -9.81 13.92
CA GLU A 6 -1.11 -10.25 15.30
C GLU A 6 -1.98 -9.34 16.17
N THR A 7 -2.79 -9.96 17.02
CA THR A 7 -3.61 -9.25 18.01
C THR A 7 -2.93 -9.37 19.36
N GLU A 8 -2.68 -8.25 20.01
CA GLU A 8 -2.28 -8.19 21.41
C GLU A 8 -3.56 -8.02 22.23
N SER A 9 -3.92 -9.06 22.98
CA SER A 9 -5.05 -9.03 23.92
C SER A 9 -4.72 -8.07 25.06
N GLY A 10 -5.12 -6.82 24.92
CA GLY A 10 -4.93 -5.83 25.97
C GLY A 10 -5.83 -6.14 27.16
N GLY A 11 -5.26 -6.13 28.36
CA GLY A 11 -6.01 -5.96 29.60
C GLY A 11 -6.63 -4.56 29.67
N SER A 12 -6.72 -3.99 30.86
CA SER A 12 -7.37 -2.69 31.17
C SER A 12 -7.01 -1.50 30.26
N ASP A 13 -5.91 -1.56 29.50
CA ASP A 13 -5.43 -0.48 28.62
C ASP A 13 -5.76 -0.65 27.12
N GLY A 14 -6.53 -1.68 26.75
CA GLY A 14 -7.08 -1.88 25.40
C GLY A 14 -6.23 -2.74 24.45
N GLY A 15 -6.90 -3.55 23.63
CA GLY A 15 -6.25 -4.48 22.68
C GLY A 15 -5.80 -3.81 21.39
N GLY A 16 -4.58 -4.12 20.95
CA GLY A 16 -3.98 -3.59 19.73
C GLY A 16 -3.87 -4.65 18.63
N SER A 17 -3.89 -4.25 17.36
CA SER A 17 -3.54 -5.13 16.24
C SER A 17 -2.32 -4.57 15.52
N ARG A 18 -1.34 -5.43 15.23
CA ARG A 18 -0.12 -5.09 14.52
C ARG A 18 0.03 -5.99 13.30
N LEU A 19 0.63 -5.45 12.23
CA LEU A 19 0.99 -6.26 11.07
C LEU A 19 2.01 -7.32 11.47
N THR A 20 1.91 -8.52 10.90
CA THR A 20 3.00 -9.50 10.96
C THR A 20 4.18 -9.06 10.10
N ALA A 21 5.31 -9.76 10.21
CA ALA A 21 6.47 -9.50 9.37
C ALA A 21 6.15 -9.75 7.88
N GLU A 22 5.36 -10.78 7.60
CA GLU A 22 4.91 -11.17 6.26
C GLU A 22 4.00 -10.09 5.67
N ALA A 23 3.08 -9.54 6.48
CA ALA A 23 2.21 -8.47 6.04
C ALA A 23 2.99 -7.18 5.74
N ARG A 24 4.00 -6.84 6.56
CA ARG A 24 4.91 -5.72 6.26
C ARG A 24 5.65 -5.95 4.94
N ASP A 25 6.10 -7.17 4.66
CA ASP A 25 6.78 -7.46 3.40
C ASP A 25 5.86 -7.32 2.19
N LEU A 26 4.62 -7.80 2.29
CA LEU A 26 3.61 -7.63 1.25
C LEU A 26 3.33 -6.14 0.98
N VAL A 27 3.20 -5.32 2.01
CA VAL A 27 3.03 -3.86 1.86
C VAL A 27 4.24 -3.24 1.16
N ARG A 28 5.46 -3.65 1.50
CA ARG A 28 6.68 -3.15 0.80
C ARG A 28 6.68 -3.53 -0.67
N ARG A 29 6.33 -4.77 -1.00
CA ARG A 29 6.25 -5.24 -2.39
C ARG A 29 5.18 -4.50 -3.18
N PHE A 30 3.99 -4.33 -2.60
CA PHE A 30 2.91 -3.57 -3.21
C PHE A 30 3.34 -2.14 -3.54
N ARG A 31 3.93 -1.44 -2.57
CA ARG A 31 4.46 -0.08 -2.77
C ARG A 31 5.47 -0.01 -3.90
N ARG A 32 6.37 -1.00 -4.05
CA ARG A 32 7.32 -1.04 -5.16
C ARG A 32 6.64 -1.23 -6.52
N VAL A 33 5.60 -2.06 -6.58
CA VAL A 33 4.84 -2.30 -7.82
C VAL A 33 4.03 -1.06 -8.23
N THR A 34 3.44 -0.38 -7.26
CA THR A 34 2.57 0.78 -7.53
C THR A 34 3.32 2.10 -7.65
N ALA A 35 4.59 2.16 -7.24
CA ALA A 35 5.41 3.36 -7.37
C ALA A 35 5.55 3.77 -8.84
N GLY A 36 5.29 5.03 -9.16
CA GLY A 36 5.42 5.55 -10.52
C GLY A 36 4.22 5.26 -11.43
N VAL A 37 3.24 4.46 -10.99
CA VAL A 37 2.09 4.09 -11.82
C VAL A 37 1.20 5.30 -12.08
N SER A 38 0.94 6.13 -11.06
CA SER A 38 0.13 7.34 -11.21
C SER A 38 0.78 8.33 -12.18
N GLU A 39 2.09 8.53 -12.08
CA GLU A 39 2.86 9.42 -12.93
C GLU A 39 2.89 8.91 -14.38
N LEU A 40 2.98 7.59 -14.59
CA LEU A 40 2.88 6.98 -15.92
C LEU A 40 1.49 7.21 -16.54
N VAL A 41 0.43 7.08 -15.75
CA VAL A 41 -0.95 7.32 -16.20
C VAL A 41 -1.15 8.79 -16.54
N GLU A 42 -0.70 9.70 -15.67
CA GLU A 42 -0.74 11.15 -15.90
C GLU A 42 -0.01 11.53 -17.20
N ALA A 43 1.22 11.05 -17.37
CA ALA A 43 2.03 11.33 -18.56
C ALA A 43 1.35 10.83 -19.84
N ARG A 44 0.76 9.63 -19.83
CA ARG A 44 -0.03 9.13 -20.96
C ARG A 44 -1.26 9.98 -21.22
N PHE A 45 -1.98 10.36 -20.17
CA PHE A 45 -3.17 11.20 -20.32
C PHE A 45 -2.82 12.53 -20.99
N GLN A 46 -1.75 13.20 -20.53
CA GLN A 46 -1.31 14.46 -21.13
C GLN A 46 -0.82 14.28 -22.58
N ALA A 47 -0.17 13.17 -22.92
CA ALA A 47 0.25 12.92 -24.30
C ALA A 47 -0.94 12.76 -25.27
N GLU A 48 -2.04 12.16 -24.81
CA GLU A 48 -3.21 11.87 -25.64
C GLU A 48 -4.26 12.99 -25.62
N PHE A 49 -4.38 13.71 -24.50
CA PHE A 49 -5.48 14.65 -24.24
C PHE A 49 -5.00 16.04 -23.79
N GLY A 50 -3.71 16.23 -23.53
CA GLY A 50 -3.13 17.52 -23.21
C GLY A 50 -3.05 18.38 -24.47
N GLU A 51 -4.03 19.24 -24.67
CA GLU A 51 -4.04 20.24 -25.75
C GLU A 51 -2.73 21.05 -25.77
N SER A 52 -2.08 21.10 -26.94
CA SER A 52 -1.15 22.18 -27.24
C SER A 52 -1.95 23.47 -27.52
N PRO A 53 -1.39 24.65 -27.21
CA PRO A 53 -2.06 25.94 -27.41
C PRO A 53 -2.48 26.20 -28.86
#